data_AF-A0A6P6U3X4-F1
#
_entry.id   AF-A0A6P6U3X4-F1
#
_cell.length_a   1.000
_cell.length_b   1.000
_cell.length_c   1.000
_cell.angle_alpha   90.00
_cell.angle_beta   90.00
_cell.angle_gamma   90.00
#
_symmetry.space_group_name_H-M   'P 1'
#
loop_
_entity.id
_entity.type
_entity.pdbx_description
1 polymer ?
#
loop_
_entity_poly.entity_id
_entity_poly.type
_entity_poly.pdbx_seq_one_letter_code
_entity_poly.pdbx_strand_id
1 'polypeptide(L)'
;MAGEQHLLSTEIVNRGIESSGPDAGSLTFSVRVRRRLPDFVQSVNLKYVKLGYHYLINHGIYLATVPLLVLVFSAELGSLSREELWRKLWDSTTGYDLATVLASLGVLVFTLSVFFLSKPRPIYLLDFACYRPHDDLKVTKEQFIEMARKSGKFNEASLEFQKRIVESSGIGDETYVPKSIMSPENTATMKEGRAEASMVMFGALDELFEKTKIRPKDVGILVVNCSIFNPTPSLSAMIINHYKMRGNILSFNLGGMGCSAGIISLDLARDMLHSNPNSYAVVVSTEMVGFNWYPGKERSMMIPNCFFRMGCSAVLLSNRRRDYARAKYRLEHIVRTHKGADDRSFRSVYQEEDDQRFKGLKISKNLVEIGGDALKTNITTLGPLVLPFSEQLYFFATLIWRHLFGSGGGSQPKKPYIPDYKLAFEHFCVHAASKTVLDELQRNLELSEKNMETSRATLHRFGNTSSSSIWYELAYLEAKERIKRGDRVWQISFGSGFKCNSAVWRSLRRVGSPSRNPWLDCIDRYPPEAL
;
A
#
# COMPACT_ATOMS: atom_id res chain seq x y z
N MET A 1 -33.97 18.26 -27.73
CA MET A 1 -32.93 18.01 -28.75
C MET A 1 -32.38 19.37 -29.16
N ALA A 2 -31.14 19.81 -28.93
CA ALA A 2 -29.87 19.24 -28.50
C ALA A 2 -29.18 20.33 -27.63
N GLY A 3 -28.36 20.09 -26.60
CA GLY A 3 -27.35 19.06 -26.40
C GLY A 3 -26.01 19.77 -26.18
N GLU A 4 -25.70 20.12 -24.93
CA GLU A 4 -24.36 20.26 -24.32
C GLU A 4 -23.16 20.82 -25.12
N GLN A 5 -23.36 21.69 -26.13
CA GLN A 5 -22.27 22.51 -26.69
C GLN A 5 -21.82 23.63 -25.73
N HIS A 6 -22.59 23.92 -24.67
CA HIS A 6 -22.29 24.99 -23.70
C HIS A 6 -21.16 24.69 -22.70
N LEU A 7 -20.48 23.54 -22.82
CA LEU A 7 -19.38 23.16 -21.92
C LEU A 7 -17.97 23.44 -22.47
N LEU A 8 -17.85 24.04 -23.66
CA LEU A 8 -16.56 24.42 -24.24
C LEU A 8 -16.63 25.85 -24.78
N SER A 9 -15.83 26.76 -24.21
CA SER A 9 -15.47 28.01 -24.90
C SER A 9 -14.09 27.86 -25.52
N THR A 10 -14.02 27.87 -26.85
CA THR A 10 -12.76 27.88 -27.59
C THR A 10 -12.34 29.33 -27.83
N GLU A 11 -11.18 29.74 -27.32
CA GLU A 11 -10.55 31.00 -27.66
C GLU A 11 -9.38 30.71 -28.62
N ILE A 12 -9.49 31.17 -29.87
CA ILE A 12 -8.40 31.09 -30.86
C ILE A 12 -7.55 32.33 -30.69
N VAL A 13 -6.32 32.16 -30.20
CA VAL A 13 -5.34 33.25 -30.10
C VAL A 13 -4.42 33.16 -31.32
N ASN A 14 -4.58 34.11 -32.25
CA ASN A 14 -3.75 34.22 -33.45
C ASN A 14 -2.39 34.83 -33.08
N ARG A 15 -1.28 34.12 -33.35
CA ARG A 15 0.06 34.59 -32.98
C ARG A 15 0.83 35.25 -34.14
N GLY A 16 0.23 35.32 -35.32
CA GLY A 16 0.88 35.88 -36.51
C GLY A 16 1.81 34.87 -37.19
N ILE A 17 2.59 35.35 -38.16
CA ILE A 17 3.55 34.53 -38.92
C ILE A 17 4.93 34.67 -38.28
N GLU A 18 5.60 33.56 -37.96
CA GLU A 18 6.97 33.60 -37.44
C GLU A 18 7.94 34.09 -38.52
N SER A 19 8.71 35.13 -38.19
CA SER A 19 9.61 35.82 -39.14
C SER A 19 10.99 35.18 -39.26
N SER A 20 11.34 34.19 -38.43
CA SER A 20 12.64 33.48 -38.49
C SER A 20 12.61 32.16 -37.71
N GLY A 21 13.35 31.15 -38.18
CA GLY A 21 13.37 29.80 -37.61
C GLY A 21 13.08 28.72 -38.68
N PRO A 22 13.17 27.43 -38.35
CA PRO A 22 12.93 26.34 -39.30
C PRO A 22 11.49 26.32 -39.86
N ASP A 23 10.54 26.99 -39.21
CA ASP A 23 9.13 27.07 -39.60
C ASP A 23 8.71 28.50 -40.07
N ALA A 24 9.69 29.35 -40.42
CA ALA A 24 9.44 30.73 -40.85
C ALA A 24 8.53 30.81 -42.08
N GLY A 25 7.48 31.63 -42.01
CA GLY A 25 6.46 31.77 -43.05
C GLY A 25 5.17 30.95 -42.83
N SER A 26 5.08 30.14 -41.77
CA SER A 26 3.87 29.39 -41.42
C SER A 26 2.95 30.15 -40.44
N LEU A 27 1.64 29.98 -40.60
CA LEU A 27 0.60 30.63 -39.78
C LEU A 27 0.39 29.81 -38.50
N THR A 28 0.70 30.38 -37.33
CA THR A 28 0.51 29.68 -36.04
C THR A 28 -0.63 30.29 -35.23
N PHE A 29 -1.56 29.43 -34.80
CA PHE A 29 -2.61 29.76 -33.83
C PHE A 29 -2.54 28.81 -32.64
N SER A 30 -2.94 29.28 -31.47
CA SER A 30 -3.11 28.42 -30.28
C SER A 30 -4.56 28.43 -29.83
N VAL A 31 -5.16 27.25 -29.67
CA VAL A 31 -6.52 27.10 -29.14
C VAL A 31 -6.43 26.91 -27.64
N ARG A 32 -6.96 27.87 -26.87
CA ARG A 32 -7.02 27.77 -25.42
C ARG A 32 -8.41 27.28 -25.02
N VAL A 33 -8.48 26.03 -24.55
CA VAL A 33 -9.70 25.45 -23.97
C VAL A 33 -9.62 25.59 -22.45
N ARG A 34 -10.45 26.45 -21.86
CA ARG A 34 -10.60 26.51 -20.39
C ARG A 34 -11.63 25.48 -19.94
N ARG A 35 -11.23 24.58 -19.02
CA ARG A 35 -12.18 23.74 -18.27
C ARG A 35 -12.76 24.55 -17.12
N ARG A 36 -14.09 24.70 -17.08
CA ARG A 36 -14.80 24.99 -15.82
C ARG A 36 -14.46 23.86 -14.84
N LEU A 37 -14.31 24.18 -13.55
CA LEU A 37 -14.16 23.18 -12.48
C LEU A 37 -15.20 22.07 -12.65
N PRO A 38 -14.84 20.78 -12.44
CA PRO A 38 -15.84 19.73 -12.50
C PRO A 38 -16.90 20.00 -11.44
N ASP A 39 -18.15 19.88 -11.83
CA ASP A 39 -19.27 19.93 -10.91
C ASP A 39 -19.15 18.73 -9.94
N PHE A 40 -18.74 19.00 -8.71
CA PHE A 40 -18.35 18.00 -7.71
C PHE A 40 -19.52 17.10 -7.29
N VAL A 41 -20.75 17.44 -7.68
CA VAL A 41 -21.99 16.73 -7.37
C VAL A 41 -22.20 15.49 -8.27
N GLN A 42 -21.65 15.46 -9.49
CA GLN A 42 -21.80 14.31 -10.40
C GLN A 42 -20.75 13.20 -10.20
N SER A 43 -19.61 13.49 -9.57
CA SER A 43 -18.50 12.53 -9.42
C SER A 43 -18.68 11.47 -8.32
N VAL A 44 -19.79 11.51 -7.58
CA VAL A 44 -20.06 10.58 -6.46
C VAL A 44 -20.92 9.36 -6.85
N ASN A 45 -21.45 9.28 -8.08
CA ASN A 45 -22.72 8.54 -8.24
C ASN A 45 -22.72 7.10 -8.81
N LEU A 46 -21.59 6.42 -9.01
CA LEU A 46 -21.62 5.04 -9.53
C LEU A 46 -20.78 4.03 -8.76
N LYS A 47 -19.67 4.43 -8.14
CA LYS A 47 -18.76 3.48 -7.48
C LYS A 47 -19.32 2.95 -6.14
N TYR A 48 -19.98 3.83 -5.37
CA TYR A 48 -20.61 3.48 -4.09
C TYR A 48 -21.95 2.76 -4.26
N VAL A 49 -22.75 3.18 -5.24
CA VAL A 49 -23.98 2.46 -5.63
C VAL A 49 -23.62 1.05 -6.11
N LYS A 50 -22.55 0.88 -6.90
CA LYS A 50 -22.09 -0.43 -7.37
C LYS A 50 -21.52 -1.31 -6.26
N LEU A 51 -20.81 -0.76 -5.26
CA LEU A 51 -20.35 -1.52 -4.09
C LEU A 51 -21.51 -1.95 -3.19
N GLY A 52 -22.46 -1.04 -2.95
CA GLY A 52 -23.72 -1.34 -2.25
C GLY A 52 -24.54 -2.39 -2.98
N TYR A 53 -24.75 -2.25 -4.29
CA TYR A 53 -25.41 -3.25 -5.13
C TYR A 53 -24.67 -4.57 -5.16
N HIS A 54 -23.34 -4.58 -5.23
CA HIS A 54 -22.58 -5.82 -5.25
C HIS A 54 -22.67 -6.55 -3.90
N TYR A 55 -22.68 -5.82 -2.79
CA TYR A 55 -22.96 -6.39 -1.47
C TYR A 55 -24.39 -6.92 -1.39
N LEU A 56 -25.37 -6.16 -1.88
CA LEU A 56 -26.80 -6.48 -1.86
C LEU A 56 -27.16 -7.60 -2.85
N ILE A 57 -26.41 -7.80 -3.94
CA ILE A 57 -26.55 -8.91 -4.88
C ILE A 57 -25.83 -10.16 -4.31
N ASN A 58 -24.56 -10.03 -3.90
CA ASN A 58 -23.79 -11.18 -3.38
C ASN A 58 -24.36 -11.71 -2.06
N HIS A 59 -25.00 -10.85 -1.26
CA HIS A 59 -25.66 -11.24 -0.03
C HIS A 59 -27.19 -11.17 -0.12
N GLY A 60 -27.77 -10.87 -1.28
CA GLY A 60 -29.21 -10.64 -1.45
C GLY A 60 -30.06 -11.84 -1.11
N ILE A 61 -29.58 -13.05 -1.46
CA ILE A 61 -30.20 -14.30 -1.06
C ILE A 61 -30.24 -14.39 0.47
N TYR A 62 -29.14 -14.11 1.17
CA TYR A 62 -29.11 -14.16 2.65
C TYR A 62 -29.93 -13.02 3.29
N LEU A 63 -29.87 -11.82 2.73
CA LEU A 63 -30.61 -10.64 3.22
C LEU A 63 -32.12 -10.74 2.98
N ALA A 64 -32.57 -11.50 1.99
CA ALA A 64 -33.99 -11.79 1.78
C ALA A 64 -34.45 -13.02 2.55
N THR A 65 -33.66 -14.11 2.52
CA THR A 65 -34.06 -15.39 3.14
C THR A 65 -33.94 -15.39 4.66
N VAL A 66 -32.94 -14.73 5.26
CA VAL A 66 -32.78 -14.73 6.72
C VAL A 66 -33.91 -13.97 7.42
N PRO A 67 -34.30 -12.75 7.02
CA PRO A 67 -35.46 -12.09 7.61
C PRO A 67 -36.75 -12.85 7.33
N LEU A 68 -36.94 -13.42 6.14
CA LEU A 68 -38.11 -14.24 5.83
C LEU A 68 -38.18 -15.49 6.73
N LEU A 69 -37.06 -16.19 6.91
CA LEU A 69 -36.95 -17.33 7.83
C LEU A 69 -37.20 -16.88 9.27
N VAL A 70 -36.57 -15.80 9.73
CA VAL A 70 -36.80 -15.25 11.07
C VAL A 70 -38.27 -14.89 11.27
N LEU A 71 -38.93 -14.28 10.28
CA LEU A 71 -40.32 -13.83 10.35
C LEU A 71 -41.29 -15.02 10.32
N VAL A 72 -41.02 -16.05 9.51
CA VAL A 72 -41.77 -17.31 9.49
C VAL A 72 -41.59 -18.08 10.80
N PHE A 73 -40.35 -18.23 11.27
CA PHE A 73 -40.05 -18.90 12.54
C PHE A 73 -40.60 -18.13 13.74
N SER A 74 -40.58 -16.79 13.74
CA SER A 74 -41.13 -15.98 14.83
C SER A 74 -42.66 -15.87 14.80
N ALA A 75 -43.30 -15.96 13.63
CA ALA A 75 -44.75 -16.11 13.52
C ALA A 75 -45.25 -17.48 14.02
N GLU A 76 -44.50 -18.55 13.74
CA GLU A 76 -44.74 -19.90 14.27
C GLU A 76 -44.46 -19.97 15.80
N LEU A 77 -43.36 -19.38 16.27
CA LEU A 77 -42.98 -19.36 17.70
C LEU A 77 -43.85 -18.41 18.55
N GLY A 78 -44.42 -17.36 17.94
CA GLY A 78 -45.29 -16.39 18.63
C GLY A 78 -46.75 -16.83 18.77
N SER A 79 -47.16 -17.89 18.07
CA SER A 79 -48.55 -18.38 18.06
C SER A 79 -48.77 -19.68 18.84
N LEU A 80 -47.73 -20.25 19.46
CA LEU A 80 -47.79 -21.56 20.12
C LEU A 80 -47.13 -21.54 21.50
N SER A 81 -47.79 -22.17 22.48
CA SER A 81 -47.19 -22.43 23.79
C SER A 81 -46.01 -23.41 23.67
N ARG A 82 -45.03 -23.34 24.59
CA ARG A 82 -43.82 -24.19 24.56
C ARG A 82 -44.15 -25.68 24.50
N GLU A 83 -45.25 -26.10 25.14
CA GLU A 83 -45.73 -27.49 25.16
C GLU A 83 -46.40 -27.90 23.85
N GLU A 84 -47.20 -27.02 23.22
CA GLU A 84 -47.80 -27.28 21.91
C GLU A 84 -46.79 -27.30 20.76
N LEU A 85 -45.73 -26.48 20.85
CA LEU A 85 -44.63 -26.50 19.89
C LEU A 85 -43.88 -27.84 19.94
N TRP A 86 -43.58 -28.33 21.14
CA TRP A 86 -42.94 -29.64 21.34
C TRP A 86 -43.85 -30.80 20.88
N ARG A 87 -45.16 -30.71 21.14
CA ARG A 87 -46.13 -31.73 20.73
C ARG A 87 -46.37 -31.74 19.22
N LYS A 88 -46.50 -30.56 18.58
CA LYS A 88 -46.58 -30.44 17.11
C LYS A 88 -45.28 -30.86 16.44
N LEU A 89 -44.11 -30.49 16.96
CA LEU A 89 -42.83 -30.97 16.42
C LEU A 89 -42.74 -32.48 16.53
N TRP A 90 -43.11 -33.09 17.66
CA TRP A 90 -43.08 -34.54 17.84
C TRP A 90 -44.09 -35.25 16.93
N ASP A 91 -45.35 -34.82 16.89
CA ASP A 91 -46.40 -35.41 16.05
C ASP A 91 -46.14 -35.20 14.55
N SER A 92 -45.65 -34.03 14.14
CA SER A 92 -45.29 -33.74 12.73
C SER A 92 -44.01 -34.45 12.29
N THR A 93 -43.05 -34.69 13.19
CA THR A 93 -41.84 -35.49 12.87
C THR A 93 -42.21 -36.95 12.57
N THR A 94 -43.29 -37.47 13.15
CA THR A 94 -43.86 -38.80 12.82
C THR A 94 -44.54 -38.85 11.45
N GLY A 95 -44.83 -37.71 10.81
CA GLY A 95 -45.62 -37.61 9.58
C GLY A 95 -44.86 -37.14 8.33
N TYR A 96 -43.58 -36.77 8.44
CA TYR A 96 -42.77 -36.44 7.26
C TYR A 96 -42.25 -37.72 6.60
N ASP A 97 -42.54 -37.89 5.30
CA ASP A 97 -41.95 -38.95 4.50
C ASP A 97 -40.41 -38.87 4.57
N LEU A 98 -39.75 -40.02 4.76
CA LEU A 98 -38.30 -40.14 4.88
C LEU A 98 -37.59 -39.43 3.72
N ALA A 99 -38.20 -39.44 2.53
CA ALA A 99 -37.69 -38.74 1.35
C ALA A 99 -37.62 -37.22 1.54
N THR A 100 -38.57 -36.60 2.25
CA THR A 100 -38.59 -35.14 2.49
C THR A 100 -37.51 -34.73 3.50
N VAL A 101 -37.31 -35.53 4.54
CA VAL A 101 -36.21 -35.33 5.51
C VAL A 101 -34.85 -35.48 4.83
N LEU A 102 -34.66 -36.52 4.02
CA LEU A 102 -33.43 -36.73 3.27
C LEU A 102 -33.20 -35.64 2.21
N ALA A 103 -34.25 -35.17 1.53
CA ALA A 103 -34.15 -34.09 0.55
C ALA A 103 -33.77 -32.75 1.20
N SER A 104 -34.39 -32.38 2.32
CA SER A 104 -34.06 -31.15 3.06
C SER A 104 -32.63 -31.19 3.63
N LEU A 105 -32.19 -32.33 4.16
CA LEU A 105 -30.80 -32.53 4.58
C LEU A 105 -29.83 -32.43 3.39
N GLY A 106 -30.19 -33.01 2.24
CA GLY A 106 -29.43 -32.92 1.00
C GLY A 106 -29.27 -31.48 0.52
N VAL A 107 -30.34 -30.69 0.52
CA VAL A 107 -30.31 -29.25 0.17
C VAL A 107 -29.47 -28.48 1.19
N LEU A 108 -29.58 -28.77 2.49
CA LEU A 108 -28.77 -28.13 3.51
C LEU A 108 -27.28 -28.42 3.31
N VAL A 109 -26.90 -29.69 3.15
CA VAL A 109 -25.52 -30.11 2.91
C VAL A 109 -24.97 -29.53 1.61
N PHE A 110 -25.76 -29.52 0.53
CA PHE A 110 -25.39 -28.89 -0.73
C PHE A 110 -25.18 -27.39 -0.57
N THR A 111 -26.11 -26.69 0.09
CA THR A 111 -26.01 -25.24 0.34
C THR A 111 -24.80 -24.90 1.19
N LEU A 112 -24.56 -25.66 2.27
CA LEU A 112 -23.36 -25.52 3.10
C LEU A 112 -22.08 -25.80 2.30
N SER A 113 -22.08 -26.84 1.47
CA SER A 113 -20.93 -27.19 0.62
C SER A 113 -20.62 -26.08 -0.38
N VAL A 114 -21.63 -25.60 -1.11
CA VAL A 114 -21.50 -24.46 -2.03
C VAL A 114 -21.04 -23.21 -1.29
N PHE A 115 -21.59 -22.91 -0.12
CA PHE A 115 -21.16 -21.78 0.72
C PHE A 115 -19.68 -21.88 1.11
N PHE A 116 -19.22 -23.04 1.58
CA PHE A 116 -17.81 -23.24 1.98
C PHE A 116 -16.84 -23.30 0.79
N LEU A 117 -17.29 -23.79 -0.37
CA LEU A 117 -16.49 -23.84 -1.60
C LEU A 117 -16.43 -22.48 -2.33
N SER A 118 -17.47 -21.65 -2.17
CA SER A 118 -17.54 -20.32 -2.80
C SER A 118 -16.74 -19.26 -2.03
N LYS A 119 -16.38 -19.52 -0.77
CA LYS A 119 -15.58 -18.58 0.01
C LYS A 119 -14.13 -18.55 -0.49
N PRO A 120 -13.58 -17.36 -0.81
CA PRO A 120 -12.18 -17.25 -1.18
C PRO A 120 -11.31 -17.73 -0.01
N ARG A 121 -10.23 -18.44 -0.35
CA ARG A 121 -9.34 -18.98 0.68
C ARG A 121 -8.62 -17.83 1.40
N PRO A 122 -8.52 -17.89 2.74
CA PRO A 122 -7.76 -16.90 3.48
C PRO A 122 -6.30 -16.94 3.06
N ILE A 123 -5.69 -15.76 2.96
CA ILE A 123 -4.25 -15.60 2.76
C ILE A 123 -3.60 -15.31 4.10
N TYR A 124 -2.64 -16.14 4.45
CA TYR A 124 -1.89 -16.08 5.69
C TYR A 124 -0.52 -15.49 5.45
N LEU A 125 -0.11 -14.57 6.31
CA LEU A 125 1.28 -14.16 6.47
C LEU A 125 1.93 -15.07 7.51
N LEU A 126 2.85 -15.92 7.04
CA LEU A 126 3.57 -16.85 7.90
C LEU A 126 4.63 -16.12 8.71
N ASP A 127 5.53 -15.45 8.00
CA ASP A 127 6.56 -14.59 8.58
C ASP A 127 7.09 -13.61 7.52
N PHE A 128 7.89 -12.66 7.97
CA PHE A 128 8.63 -11.75 7.12
C PHE A 128 10.01 -11.46 7.74
N ALA A 129 10.92 -10.98 6.90
CA ALA A 129 12.24 -10.55 7.28
C ALA A 129 12.54 -9.20 6.64
N CYS A 130 13.29 -8.36 7.34
CA CYS A 130 13.74 -7.06 6.87
C CYS A 130 15.26 -7.02 7.01
N TYR A 131 15.97 -6.81 5.91
CA TYR A 131 17.42 -6.81 5.90
C TYR A 131 17.95 -5.60 6.70
N ARG A 132 18.75 -5.85 7.74
CA ARG A 132 19.53 -4.80 8.38
C ARG A 132 20.92 -4.77 7.74
N PRO A 133 21.32 -3.69 7.05
CA PRO A 133 22.66 -3.58 6.52
C PRO A 133 23.72 -3.59 7.63
N HIS A 134 24.92 -4.05 7.29
CA HIS A 134 26.03 -4.09 8.22
C HIS A 134 26.49 -2.67 8.60
N ASP A 135 27.08 -2.52 9.80
CA ASP A 135 27.40 -1.22 10.38
C ASP A 135 28.53 -0.48 9.63
N ASP A 136 29.27 -1.15 8.73
CA ASP A 136 30.24 -0.51 7.81
C ASP A 136 29.55 0.37 6.74
N LEU A 137 28.25 0.20 6.54
CA LEU A 137 27.43 0.99 5.62
C LEU A 137 26.67 2.12 6.32
N LYS A 138 26.80 2.22 7.64
CA LYS A 138 26.08 3.20 8.47
C LYS A 138 26.72 4.58 8.34
N VAL A 139 25.89 5.61 8.20
CA VAL A 139 26.33 7.00 8.00
C VAL A 139 25.52 7.98 8.83
N THR A 140 26.21 8.97 9.38
CA THR A 140 25.58 10.18 9.95
C THR A 140 25.21 11.17 8.85
N LYS A 141 24.39 12.16 9.18
CA LYS A 141 24.04 13.25 8.25
C LYS A 141 25.27 14.04 7.83
N GLU A 142 26.18 14.33 8.75
CA GLU A 142 27.42 15.07 8.48
C GLU A 142 28.33 14.27 7.56
N GLN A 143 28.50 12.96 7.84
CA GLN A 143 29.28 12.06 6.98
C GLN A 143 28.68 12.00 5.57
N PHE A 144 27.35 11.97 5.44
CA PHE A 144 26.67 12.00 4.15
C PHE A 144 27.02 13.26 3.33
N ILE A 145 26.97 14.44 3.94
CA ILE A 145 27.32 15.70 3.27
C ILE A 145 28.82 15.75 2.93
N GLU A 146 29.67 15.23 3.81
CA GLU A 146 31.12 15.21 3.56
C GLU A 146 31.49 14.25 2.42
N MET A 147 30.84 13.09 2.31
CA MET A 147 31.00 12.20 1.16
C MET A 147 30.55 12.88 -0.14
N ALA A 148 29.41 13.59 -0.12
CA ALA A 148 28.95 14.35 -1.27
C ALA A 148 29.97 15.42 -1.69
N ARG A 149 30.56 16.14 -0.72
CA ARG A 149 31.62 17.13 -0.96
C ARG A 149 32.87 16.48 -1.58
N LYS A 150 33.37 15.40 -0.98
CA LYS A 150 34.57 14.67 -1.45
C LYS A 150 34.44 14.12 -2.86
N SER A 151 33.22 13.85 -3.32
CA SER A 151 33.00 13.39 -4.69
C SER A 151 33.33 14.43 -5.77
N GLY A 152 33.40 15.72 -5.41
CA GLY A 152 33.63 16.81 -6.36
C GLY A 152 32.49 17.06 -7.35
N LYS A 153 31.38 16.32 -7.28
CA LYS A 153 30.25 16.41 -8.22
C LYS A 153 29.26 17.54 -7.88
N PHE A 154 29.24 17.98 -6.63
CA PHE A 154 28.28 18.98 -6.14
C PHE A 154 28.99 20.28 -5.77
N ASN A 155 28.39 21.42 -6.15
CA ASN A 155 28.85 22.74 -5.71
C ASN A 155 28.33 23.07 -4.30
N GLU A 156 28.87 24.11 -3.67
CA GLU A 156 28.47 24.50 -2.31
C GLU A 156 26.97 24.82 -2.18
N ALA A 157 26.35 25.40 -3.21
CA ALA A 157 24.90 25.67 -3.20
C ALA A 157 24.06 24.37 -3.18
N SER A 158 24.50 23.33 -3.90
CA SER A 158 23.87 22.00 -3.88
C SER A 158 24.13 21.26 -2.57
N LEU A 159 25.34 21.39 -2.00
CA LEU A 159 25.67 20.80 -0.69
C LEU A 159 24.82 21.43 0.42
N GLU A 160 24.71 22.75 0.45
CA GLU A 160 23.86 23.47 1.41
C GLU A 160 22.38 23.13 1.23
N PHE A 161 21.91 22.96 -0.01
CA PHE A 161 20.56 22.46 -0.27
C PHE A 161 20.34 21.07 0.32
N GLN A 162 21.24 20.11 0.05
CA GLN A 162 21.16 18.75 0.59
C GLN A 162 21.21 18.76 2.12
N LYS A 163 22.11 19.54 2.72
CA LYS A 163 22.25 19.67 4.18
C LYS A 163 20.93 20.06 4.84
N ARG A 164 20.28 21.14 4.37
CA ARG A 164 18.98 21.58 4.91
C ARG A 164 17.87 20.53 4.76
N ILE A 165 17.85 19.81 3.64
CA ILE A 165 16.87 18.74 3.41
C ILE A 165 17.10 17.58 4.37
N VAL A 166 18.35 17.15 4.53
CA VAL A 166 18.71 16.04 5.43
C VAL A 166 18.42 16.41 6.89
N GLU A 167 18.73 17.64 7.32
CA GLU A 167 18.42 18.14 8.67
C GLU A 167 16.92 18.14 8.98
N SER A 168 16.08 18.54 8.02
CA SER A 168 14.62 18.60 8.16
C SER A 168 13.87 17.30 7.79
N SER A 169 14.60 16.27 7.33
CA SER A 169 14.01 15.06 6.74
C SER A 169 13.27 14.15 7.73
N GLY A 170 13.64 14.19 9.02
CA GLY A 170 13.23 13.23 10.04
C GLY A 170 14.09 11.96 10.09
N ILE A 171 15.11 11.85 9.23
CA ILE A 171 16.09 10.76 9.24
C ILE A 171 17.08 10.99 10.40
N GLY A 172 17.57 9.93 11.04
CA GLY A 172 18.58 9.96 12.09
C GLY A 172 20.01 9.70 11.58
N ASP A 173 20.96 9.64 12.51
CA ASP A 173 22.40 9.49 12.21
C ASP A 173 22.90 8.04 12.12
N GLU A 174 21.98 7.07 12.16
CA GLU A 174 22.30 5.63 12.11
C GLU A 174 21.73 4.94 10.85
N THR A 175 21.62 5.66 9.73
CA THR A 175 21.04 5.12 8.47
C THR A 175 22.09 4.56 7.51
N TYR A 176 21.67 3.78 6.51
CA TYR A 176 22.59 3.02 5.66
C TYR A 176 22.56 3.44 4.19
N VAL A 177 23.74 3.58 3.59
CA VAL A 177 23.94 3.89 2.16
C VAL A 177 24.88 2.86 1.52
N PRO A 178 24.71 2.54 0.22
CA PRO A 178 25.54 1.54 -0.45
C PRO A 178 26.97 2.02 -0.64
N LYS A 179 27.91 1.06 -0.69
CA LYS A 179 29.35 1.33 -0.88
C LYS A 179 29.66 2.16 -2.12
N SER A 180 28.84 2.04 -3.17
CA SER A 180 29.01 2.84 -4.39
C SER A 180 28.86 4.35 -4.14
N ILE A 181 28.00 4.75 -3.20
CA ILE A 181 27.80 6.15 -2.77
C ILE A 181 28.88 6.60 -1.76
N MET A 182 29.52 5.66 -1.06
CA MET A 182 30.64 5.96 -0.18
C MET A 182 31.97 6.10 -0.95
N SER A 183 32.04 5.59 -2.17
CA SER A 183 33.25 5.62 -3.00
C SER A 183 33.47 7.01 -3.62
N PRO A 184 34.73 7.48 -3.78
CA PRO A 184 35.01 8.78 -4.37
C PRO A 184 34.39 8.98 -5.75
N GLU A 185 34.32 7.91 -6.55
CA GLU A 185 33.83 7.98 -7.92
C GLU A 185 32.30 8.13 -7.98
N ASN A 186 31.55 7.79 -6.92
CA ASN A 186 30.08 7.83 -6.89
C ASN A 186 29.45 7.25 -8.17
N THR A 187 30.01 6.16 -8.67
CA THR A 187 29.62 5.55 -9.94
C THR A 187 28.71 4.37 -9.66
N ALA A 188 27.52 4.38 -10.24
CA ALA A 188 26.58 3.29 -10.14
C ALA A 188 26.57 2.51 -11.45
N THR A 189 27.40 1.48 -11.56
CA THR A 189 27.36 0.57 -12.71
C THR A 189 26.38 -0.57 -12.45
N MET A 190 26.11 -1.35 -13.50
CA MET A 190 25.35 -2.59 -13.38
C MET A 190 25.97 -3.56 -12.38
N LYS A 191 27.29 -3.54 -12.21
CA LYS A 191 28.00 -4.41 -11.27
C LYS A 191 27.67 -4.05 -9.83
N GLU A 192 27.78 -2.76 -9.45
CA GLU A 192 27.43 -2.32 -8.09
C GLU A 192 25.93 -2.49 -7.82
N GLY A 193 25.07 -2.19 -8.80
CA GLY A 193 23.63 -2.39 -8.65
C GLY A 193 23.26 -3.86 -8.39
N ARG A 194 23.90 -4.81 -9.09
CA ARG A 194 23.72 -6.26 -8.82
C ARG A 194 24.29 -6.68 -7.47
N ALA A 195 25.43 -6.11 -7.06
CA ALA A 195 26.04 -6.40 -5.77
C ALA A 195 25.16 -5.92 -4.61
N GLU A 196 24.65 -4.69 -4.68
CA GLU A 196 23.68 -4.12 -3.74
C GLU A 196 22.43 -5.00 -3.66
N ALA A 197 21.81 -5.29 -4.82
CA ALA A 197 20.61 -6.11 -4.88
C ALA A 197 20.83 -7.51 -4.28
N SER A 198 21.94 -8.16 -4.61
CA SER A 198 22.26 -9.51 -4.09
C SER A 198 22.42 -9.49 -2.57
N MET A 199 23.15 -8.50 -2.04
CA MET A 199 23.37 -8.35 -0.59
C MET A 199 22.03 -8.23 0.15
N VAL A 200 21.18 -7.30 -0.25
CA VAL A 200 19.95 -7.00 0.49
C VAL A 200 18.86 -8.07 0.31
N MET A 201 18.70 -8.59 -0.92
CA MET A 201 17.67 -9.61 -1.21
C MET A 201 18.03 -10.96 -0.59
N PHE A 202 19.28 -11.41 -0.73
CA PHE A 202 19.67 -12.71 -0.17
C PHE A 202 19.69 -12.65 1.35
N GLY A 203 20.19 -11.57 1.95
CA GLY A 203 20.15 -11.40 3.41
C GLY A 203 18.73 -11.46 3.98
N ALA A 204 17.74 -10.80 3.35
CA ALA A 204 16.34 -10.89 3.78
C ALA A 204 15.74 -12.30 3.58
N LEU A 205 16.03 -12.94 2.45
CA LEU A 205 15.50 -14.26 2.13
C LEU A 205 16.10 -15.36 3.00
N ASP A 206 17.39 -15.29 3.30
CA ASP A 206 18.07 -16.23 4.20
C ASP A 206 17.41 -16.22 5.58
N GLU A 207 17.19 -15.03 6.16
CA GLU A 207 16.47 -14.89 7.43
C GLU A 207 15.04 -15.43 7.32
N LEU A 208 14.31 -15.13 6.24
CA LEU A 208 12.94 -15.60 6.04
C LEU A 208 12.84 -17.13 6.00
N PHE A 209 13.70 -17.78 5.21
CA PHE A 209 13.72 -19.23 5.09
C PHE A 209 14.20 -19.90 6.38
N GLU A 210 15.14 -19.28 7.09
CA GLU A 210 15.58 -19.75 8.40
C GLU A 210 14.46 -19.68 9.46
N LYS A 211 13.71 -18.57 9.52
CA LYS A 211 12.58 -18.40 10.45
C LYS A 211 11.45 -19.39 10.17
N THR A 212 11.10 -19.56 8.90
CA THR A 212 9.90 -20.30 8.50
C THR A 212 10.15 -21.80 8.30
N LYS A 213 11.43 -22.20 8.19
CA LYS A 213 11.88 -23.56 7.86
C LYS A 213 11.25 -24.09 6.57
N ILE A 214 10.90 -23.20 5.64
CA ILE A 214 10.39 -23.57 4.33
C ILE A 214 11.56 -23.61 3.35
N ARG A 215 11.68 -24.70 2.60
CA ARG A 215 12.75 -24.83 1.60
C ARG A 215 12.42 -23.90 0.43
N PRO A 216 13.40 -23.19 -0.16
CA PRO A 216 13.16 -22.36 -1.32
C PRO A 216 12.49 -23.08 -2.49
N LYS A 217 12.77 -24.39 -2.67
CA LYS A 217 12.12 -25.25 -3.69
C LYS A 217 10.62 -25.45 -3.48
N ASP A 218 10.10 -25.28 -2.26
CA ASP A 218 8.67 -25.43 -1.96
C ASP A 218 7.87 -24.14 -2.29
N VAL A 219 8.56 -23.02 -2.55
CA VAL A 219 7.95 -21.76 -2.96
C VAL A 219 7.43 -21.88 -4.38
N GLY A 220 6.17 -21.50 -4.59
CA GLY A 220 5.53 -21.63 -5.89
C GLY A 220 5.29 -20.35 -6.66
N ILE A 221 5.27 -19.23 -5.96
CA ILE A 221 5.09 -17.91 -6.53
C ILE A 221 6.19 -17.01 -5.95
N LEU A 222 6.88 -16.28 -6.80
CA LEU A 222 7.86 -15.27 -6.42
C LEU A 222 7.49 -13.95 -7.08
N VAL A 223 7.25 -12.92 -6.28
CA VAL A 223 7.01 -11.55 -6.75
C VAL A 223 8.11 -10.66 -6.21
N VAL A 224 8.94 -10.13 -7.09
CA VAL A 224 10.00 -9.19 -6.74
C VAL A 224 9.61 -7.82 -7.25
N ASN A 225 9.79 -6.78 -6.43
CA ASN A 225 9.66 -5.40 -6.88
C ASN A 225 10.91 -4.58 -6.56
N CYS A 226 11.37 -3.87 -7.57
CA CYS A 226 12.36 -2.81 -7.50
C CYS A 226 12.05 -1.80 -8.60
N SER A 227 11.90 -0.54 -8.26
CA SER A 227 11.32 0.42 -9.21
C SER A 227 12.30 0.80 -10.30
N ILE A 228 13.56 1.05 -9.95
CA ILE A 228 14.50 1.74 -10.82
C ILE A 228 15.52 0.78 -11.41
N PHE A 229 16.06 -0.14 -10.61
CA PHE A 229 17.04 -1.11 -11.11
C PHE A 229 16.37 -2.38 -11.65
N ASN A 230 16.22 -2.45 -12.97
CA ASN A 230 15.61 -3.58 -13.68
C ASN A 230 16.60 -4.22 -14.68
N PRO A 231 17.54 -5.04 -14.20
CA PRO A 231 18.55 -5.67 -15.06
C PRO A 231 17.97 -6.80 -15.92
N THR A 232 18.71 -7.18 -16.97
CA THR A 232 18.53 -8.46 -17.69
C THR A 232 19.74 -9.36 -17.43
N PRO A 233 19.58 -10.59 -16.89
CA PRO A 233 18.34 -11.18 -16.39
C PRO A 233 17.79 -10.45 -15.15
N SER A 234 16.49 -10.61 -14.89
CA SER A 234 15.74 -9.91 -13.84
C SER A 234 16.18 -10.28 -12.42
N LEU A 235 15.83 -9.46 -11.43
CA LEU A 235 16.14 -9.72 -10.01
C LEU A 235 15.46 -11.00 -9.51
N SER A 236 14.24 -11.26 -9.98
CA SER A 236 13.55 -12.53 -9.69
C SER A 236 14.30 -13.75 -10.22
N ALA A 237 14.89 -13.66 -11.42
CA ALA A 237 15.73 -14.73 -11.97
C ALA A 237 17.04 -14.89 -11.17
N MET A 238 17.62 -13.79 -10.67
CA MET A 238 18.78 -13.86 -9.77
C MET A 238 18.48 -14.65 -8.49
N ILE A 239 17.32 -14.41 -7.86
CA ILE A 239 16.86 -15.16 -6.67
C ILE A 239 16.64 -16.64 -7.00
N ILE A 240 15.93 -16.94 -8.09
CA ILE A 240 15.65 -18.32 -8.51
C ILE A 240 16.94 -19.09 -8.75
N ASN A 241 17.91 -18.49 -9.43
CA ASN A 241 19.20 -19.11 -9.71
C ASN A 241 20.04 -19.28 -8.45
N HIS A 242 20.01 -18.33 -7.50
CA HIS A 242 20.77 -18.41 -6.26
C HIS A 242 20.27 -19.56 -5.37
N TYR A 243 18.96 -19.61 -5.10
CA TYR A 243 18.36 -20.59 -4.20
C TYR A 243 18.01 -21.93 -4.86
N LYS A 244 18.29 -22.09 -6.15
CA LYS A 244 17.94 -23.28 -6.95
C LYS A 244 16.47 -23.67 -6.77
N MET A 245 15.59 -22.67 -6.91
CA MET A 245 14.14 -22.84 -6.81
C MET A 245 13.61 -23.78 -7.91
N ARG A 246 12.37 -24.24 -7.75
CA ARG A 246 11.74 -25.20 -8.68
C ARG A 246 11.56 -24.61 -10.09
N GLY A 247 11.65 -25.46 -11.12
CA GLY A 247 11.57 -25.05 -12.53
C GLY A 247 10.20 -24.54 -12.99
N ASN A 248 9.12 -24.87 -12.28
CA ASN A 248 7.75 -24.42 -12.55
C ASN A 248 7.28 -23.30 -11.60
N ILE A 249 8.22 -22.48 -11.09
CA ILE A 249 7.88 -21.34 -10.25
C ILE A 249 7.21 -20.23 -11.10
N LEU A 250 6.14 -19.63 -10.57
CA LEU A 250 5.55 -18.44 -11.16
C LEU A 250 6.34 -17.22 -10.68
N SER A 251 7.11 -16.61 -11.57
CA SER A 251 8.03 -15.51 -11.23
C SER A 251 7.62 -14.19 -11.87
N PHE A 252 7.56 -13.13 -11.07
CA PHE A 252 7.20 -11.79 -11.51
C PHE A 252 8.23 -10.78 -11.00
N ASN A 253 8.67 -9.88 -11.88
CA ASN A 253 9.57 -8.77 -11.53
C ASN A 253 8.88 -7.45 -11.89
N LEU A 254 8.48 -6.68 -10.89
CA LEU A 254 7.74 -5.45 -11.07
C LEU A 254 8.64 -4.22 -10.91
N GLY A 255 8.53 -3.26 -11.84
CA GLY A 255 9.30 -2.00 -11.84
C GLY A 255 8.42 -0.77 -12.06
N GLY A 256 9.00 0.43 -11.86
CA GLY A 256 8.34 1.70 -12.17
C GLY A 256 7.14 2.13 -11.28
N MET A 257 6.93 1.48 -10.13
CA MET A 257 5.75 1.75 -9.27
C MET A 257 6.07 2.54 -7.97
N GLY A 258 7.36 2.77 -7.70
CA GLY A 258 7.83 3.51 -6.52
C GLY A 258 7.53 2.79 -5.21
N CYS A 259 7.50 3.56 -4.12
CA CYS A 259 7.33 3.01 -2.77
C CYS A 259 5.98 2.29 -2.52
N SER A 260 5.00 2.45 -3.41
CA SER A 260 3.72 1.72 -3.34
C SER A 260 3.79 0.26 -3.82
N ALA A 261 4.93 -0.14 -4.41
CA ALA A 261 5.11 -1.43 -5.06
C ALA A 261 4.99 -2.63 -4.10
N GLY A 262 5.26 -2.44 -2.81
CA GLY A 262 5.16 -3.50 -1.81
C GLY A 262 3.73 -4.04 -1.69
N ILE A 263 2.75 -3.15 -1.51
CA ILE A 263 1.33 -3.54 -1.43
C ILE A 263 0.80 -4.04 -2.77
N ILE A 264 1.28 -3.49 -3.89
CA ILE A 264 0.91 -3.99 -5.23
C ILE A 264 1.40 -5.43 -5.42
N SER A 265 2.61 -5.74 -4.94
CA SER A 265 3.18 -7.07 -5.02
C SER A 265 2.46 -8.06 -4.10
N LEU A 266 2.02 -7.62 -2.92
CA LEU A 266 1.13 -8.39 -2.04
C LEU A 266 -0.20 -8.70 -2.73
N ASP A 267 -0.80 -7.74 -3.41
CA ASP A 267 -2.06 -7.89 -4.15
C ASP A 267 -1.92 -8.92 -5.27
N LEU A 268 -0.85 -8.82 -6.06
CA LEU A 268 -0.55 -9.81 -7.10
C LEU A 268 -0.31 -11.20 -6.50
N ALA A 269 0.45 -11.30 -5.41
CA ALA A 269 0.70 -12.57 -4.73
C ALA A 269 -0.59 -13.18 -4.16
N ARG A 270 -1.51 -12.36 -3.64
CA ARG A 270 -2.85 -12.79 -3.19
C ARG A 270 -3.62 -13.42 -4.36
N ASP A 271 -3.70 -12.73 -5.49
CA ASP A 271 -4.46 -13.20 -6.65
C ASP A 271 -3.84 -14.51 -7.20
N MET A 272 -2.52 -14.58 -7.28
CA MET A 272 -1.82 -15.81 -7.67
C MET A 272 -2.06 -16.95 -6.68
N LEU A 273 -2.11 -16.69 -5.38
CA LEU A 273 -2.47 -17.70 -4.37
C LEU A 273 -3.94 -18.12 -4.48
N HIS A 274 -4.86 -17.24 -4.86
CA HIS A 274 -6.25 -17.63 -5.11
C HIS A 274 -6.36 -18.55 -6.34
N SER A 275 -5.59 -18.28 -7.39
CA SER A 275 -5.54 -19.15 -8.58
C SER A 275 -4.75 -20.45 -8.37
N ASN A 276 -3.81 -20.48 -7.41
CA ASN A 276 -2.93 -21.63 -7.17
C ASN A 276 -3.16 -22.25 -5.78
N PRO A 277 -4.02 -23.26 -5.67
CA PRO A 277 -4.36 -23.88 -4.39
C PRO A 277 -3.14 -24.51 -3.71
N ASN A 278 -3.05 -24.41 -2.39
CA ASN A 278 -2.01 -25.06 -1.56
C ASN A 278 -0.57 -24.67 -1.92
N SER A 279 -0.33 -23.38 -2.20
CA SER A 279 0.98 -22.85 -2.59
C SER A 279 1.57 -21.90 -1.54
N TYR A 280 2.86 -21.63 -1.70
CA TYR A 280 3.57 -20.55 -1.00
C TYR A 280 3.90 -19.44 -2.00
N ALA A 281 3.73 -18.20 -1.57
CA ALA A 281 4.21 -17.05 -2.31
C ALA A 281 5.24 -16.29 -1.48
N VAL A 282 6.34 -15.87 -2.12
CA VAL A 282 7.32 -14.97 -1.51
C VAL A 282 7.23 -13.63 -2.24
N VAL A 283 7.08 -12.56 -1.47
CA VAL A 283 7.16 -11.18 -1.98
C VAL A 283 8.45 -10.55 -1.48
N VAL A 284 9.28 -10.06 -2.40
CA VAL A 284 10.53 -9.35 -2.10
C VAL A 284 10.41 -7.91 -2.56
N SER A 285 10.56 -6.96 -1.64
CA SER A 285 10.53 -5.52 -1.88
C SER A 285 11.90 -4.92 -1.59
N THR A 286 12.47 -4.18 -2.55
CA THR A 286 13.76 -3.52 -2.38
C THR A 286 13.89 -2.35 -3.36
N GLU A 287 14.86 -1.46 -3.13
CA GLU A 287 15.28 -0.45 -4.10
C GLU A 287 16.81 -0.36 -4.09
N MET A 288 17.41 -0.22 -5.28
CA MET A 288 18.86 -0.11 -5.41
C MET A 288 19.22 1.37 -5.40
N VAL A 289 19.58 1.87 -4.21
CA VAL A 289 19.79 3.29 -3.93
C VAL A 289 20.99 3.80 -4.72
N GLY A 290 22.04 3.00 -4.83
CA GLY A 290 23.24 3.36 -5.57
C GLY A 290 22.93 3.65 -7.03
N PHE A 291 22.13 2.78 -7.67
CA PHE A 291 21.76 2.90 -9.08
C PHE A 291 20.85 4.09 -9.39
N ASN A 292 20.16 4.64 -8.39
CA ASN A 292 19.34 5.82 -8.52
C ASN A 292 20.08 7.13 -8.16
N TRP A 293 21.37 7.07 -7.87
CA TRP A 293 22.11 8.25 -7.42
C TRP A 293 22.19 9.31 -8.52
N TYR A 294 21.64 10.50 -8.25
CA TYR A 294 21.65 11.61 -9.20
C TYR A 294 22.87 12.52 -8.97
N PRO A 295 23.81 12.65 -9.93
CA PRO A 295 25.00 13.49 -9.77
C PRO A 295 24.83 14.94 -10.26
N GLY A 296 23.68 15.28 -10.87
CA GLY A 296 23.46 16.58 -11.49
C GLY A 296 23.10 17.70 -10.50
N LYS A 297 22.71 18.86 -11.04
CA LYS A 297 22.47 20.09 -10.25
C LYS A 297 20.98 20.42 -10.03
N GLU A 298 20.09 19.74 -10.74
CA GLU A 298 18.65 19.97 -10.66
C GLU A 298 18.09 19.61 -9.27
N ARG A 299 17.60 20.61 -8.53
CA ARG A 299 17.18 20.43 -7.12
C ARG A 299 16.06 19.40 -6.97
N SER A 300 15.12 19.38 -7.92
CA SER A 300 13.97 18.47 -7.90
C SER A 300 14.36 16.99 -8.05
N MET A 301 15.53 16.71 -8.65
CA MET A 301 16.09 15.37 -8.80
C MET A 301 17.09 15.00 -7.69
N MET A 302 17.58 15.99 -6.94
CA MET A 302 18.51 15.80 -5.83
C MET A 302 17.83 15.40 -4.52
N ILE A 303 16.54 15.72 -4.37
CA ILE A 303 15.73 15.36 -3.20
C ILE A 303 15.81 13.85 -2.88
N PRO A 304 15.57 12.92 -3.84
CA PRO A 304 15.72 11.48 -3.63
C PRO A 304 17.02 11.03 -2.95
N ASN A 305 18.17 11.61 -3.31
CA ASN A 305 19.46 11.27 -2.72
C ASN A 305 19.47 11.48 -1.19
N CYS A 306 18.73 12.48 -0.71
CA CYS A 306 18.69 12.83 0.70
C CYS A 306 17.84 11.85 1.53
N PHE A 307 16.83 11.22 0.92
CA PHE A 307 15.84 10.39 1.64
C PHE A 307 16.08 8.89 1.51
N PHE A 308 16.45 8.40 0.32
CA PHE A 308 16.52 6.97 0.09
C PHE A 308 17.68 6.32 0.83
N ARG A 309 17.40 5.17 1.44
CA ARG A 309 18.35 4.35 2.21
C ARG A 309 18.20 2.90 1.85
N MET A 310 19.25 2.13 2.09
CA MET A 310 19.26 0.69 1.79
C MET A 310 18.23 -0.03 2.64
N GLY A 311 17.46 -0.92 2.02
CA GLY A 311 16.57 -1.81 2.73
C GLY A 311 15.94 -2.84 1.80
N CYS A 312 15.54 -3.95 2.39
CA CYS A 312 14.82 -5.01 1.69
C CYS A 312 13.90 -5.72 2.67
N SER A 313 12.70 -6.07 2.22
CA SER A 313 11.83 -6.99 2.94
C SER A 313 11.51 -8.22 2.10
N ALA A 314 11.45 -9.36 2.77
CA ALA A 314 11.02 -10.63 2.20
C ALA A 314 9.85 -11.18 3.03
N VAL A 315 8.76 -11.54 2.37
CA VAL A 315 7.46 -11.81 3.01
C VAL A 315 6.94 -13.14 2.51
N LEU A 316 6.62 -14.07 3.42
CA LEU A 316 6.12 -15.40 3.08
C LEU A 316 4.61 -15.52 3.32
N LEU A 317 3.88 -15.73 2.24
CA LEU A 317 2.43 -15.90 2.23
C LEU A 317 2.05 -17.36 1.95
N SER A 318 0.92 -17.79 2.51
CA SER A 318 0.34 -19.13 2.29
C SER A 318 -1.18 -19.06 2.16
N ASN A 319 -1.75 -19.92 1.30
CA ASN A 319 -3.19 -20.19 1.26
C ASN A 319 -3.55 -21.59 1.79
N ARG A 320 -2.60 -22.29 2.43
CA ARG A 320 -2.78 -23.66 2.93
C ARG A 320 -3.50 -23.63 4.28
N ARG A 321 -4.55 -24.44 4.42
CA ARG A 321 -5.30 -24.55 5.68
C ARG A 321 -4.42 -24.98 6.87
N ARG A 322 -3.47 -25.89 6.63
CA ARG A 322 -2.52 -26.37 7.66
C ARG A 322 -1.61 -25.29 8.23
N ASP A 323 -1.44 -24.18 7.51
CA ASP A 323 -0.58 -23.08 7.93
C ASP A 323 -1.28 -22.11 8.90
N TYR A 324 -2.59 -22.25 9.11
CA TYR A 324 -3.38 -21.40 10.00
C TYR A 324 -2.78 -21.30 11.41
N ALA A 325 -2.39 -22.42 12.01
CA ALA A 325 -1.91 -22.47 13.39
C ALA A 325 -0.56 -21.75 13.60
N ARG A 326 0.27 -21.67 12.55
CA ARG A 326 1.59 -21.02 12.61
C ARG A 326 1.62 -19.63 11.98
N ALA A 327 0.55 -19.20 11.32
CA ALA A 327 0.46 -17.88 10.71
C ALA A 327 0.47 -16.77 11.76
N LYS A 328 1.22 -15.70 11.50
CA LYS A 328 1.19 -14.49 12.35
C LYS A 328 -0.05 -13.65 12.05
N TYR A 329 -0.35 -13.44 10.77
CA TYR A 329 -1.46 -12.58 10.34
C TYR A 329 -2.30 -13.22 9.24
N ARG A 330 -3.53 -12.73 9.10
CA ARG A 330 -4.41 -12.97 7.96
C ARG A 330 -4.60 -11.66 7.20
N LEU A 331 -4.50 -11.71 5.88
CA LEU A 331 -4.86 -10.59 5.02
C LEU A 331 -6.38 -10.46 4.94
N GLU A 332 -6.93 -9.34 5.37
CA GLU A 332 -8.38 -9.07 5.31
C GLU A 332 -8.73 -8.31 4.03
N HIS A 333 -8.07 -7.18 3.78
CA HIS A 333 -8.39 -6.28 2.67
C HIS A 333 -7.13 -5.71 2.03
N ILE A 334 -7.17 -5.52 0.71
CA ILE A 334 -6.25 -4.66 -0.03
C ILE A 334 -7.08 -3.71 -0.87
N VAL A 335 -6.78 -2.41 -0.78
CA VAL A 335 -7.43 -1.35 -1.56
C VAL A 335 -6.37 -0.61 -2.34
N ARG A 336 -6.53 -0.58 -3.66
CA ARG A 336 -5.62 0.11 -4.59
C ARG A 336 -6.29 1.33 -5.20
N THR A 337 -5.58 2.45 -5.17
CA THR A 337 -5.97 3.68 -5.85
C THR A 337 -4.88 4.06 -6.84
N HIS A 338 -5.28 4.30 -8.09
CA HIS A 338 -4.40 4.72 -9.18
C HIS A 338 -4.92 6.03 -9.77
N LYS A 339 -4.07 7.06 -9.78
CA LYS A 339 -4.41 8.39 -10.32
C LYS A 339 -3.70 8.75 -11.62
N GLY A 340 -2.96 7.82 -12.24
CA GLY A 340 -2.15 8.13 -13.43
C GLY A 340 -2.88 8.40 -14.74
N ALA A 341 -4.20 8.47 -14.74
CA ALA A 341 -4.94 9.09 -15.84
C ALA A 341 -4.93 10.64 -15.75
N ASP A 342 -4.57 11.21 -14.59
CA ASP A 342 -4.39 12.64 -14.39
C ASP A 342 -2.92 13.04 -14.62
N ASP A 343 -2.69 14.04 -15.49
CA ASP A 343 -1.34 14.44 -15.89
C ASP A 343 -0.49 14.95 -14.73
N ARG A 344 -1.10 15.66 -13.76
CA ARG A 344 -0.38 16.14 -12.57
C ARG A 344 0.11 14.96 -11.75
N SER A 345 -0.77 13.98 -11.52
CA SER A 345 -0.48 12.74 -10.83
C SER A 345 0.59 11.92 -11.56
N PHE A 346 0.47 11.78 -12.88
CA PHE A 346 1.43 11.03 -13.71
C PHE A 346 2.83 11.64 -13.65
N ARG A 347 2.93 12.98 -13.73
CA ARG A 347 4.20 13.73 -13.68
C ARG A 347 4.69 14.05 -12.26
N SER A 348 4.01 13.56 -11.22
CA SER A 348 4.35 13.90 -9.82
C SER A 348 5.70 13.36 -9.36
N VAL A 349 6.04 12.16 -9.83
CA VAL A 349 7.31 11.47 -9.62
C VAL A 349 7.67 10.82 -10.94
N TYR A 350 8.66 11.37 -11.62
CA TYR A 350 8.98 10.98 -13.00
C TYR A 350 10.49 10.82 -13.16
N GLN A 351 10.91 9.77 -13.87
CA GLN A 351 12.32 9.56 -14.18
C GLN A 351 12.62 10.20 -15.53
N GLU A 352 13.56 11.13 -15.57
CA GLU A 352 13.99 11.79 -16.80
C GLU A 352 15.48 12.15 -16.75
N GLU A 353 16.00 12.64 -17.87
CA GLU A 353 17.36 13.15 -17.99
C GLU A 353 17.35 14.67 -17.75
N ASP A 354 18.37 15.18 -17.05
CA ASP A 354 18.64 16.62 -17.00
C ASP A 354 19.29 17.11 -18.31
N ASP A 355 19.58 18.41 -18.39
CA ASP A 355 20.22 19.04 -19.56
C ASP A 355 21.61 18.47 -19.86
N GLN A 356 22.27 17.85 -18.86
CA GLN A 356 23.57 17.20 -18.98
C GLN A 356 23.46 15.69 -19.21
N ARG A 357 22.25 15.17 -19.46
CA ARG A 357 21.95 13.76 -19.68
C ARG A 357 22.14 12.86 -18.46
N PHE A 358 22.23 13.44 -17.26
CA PHE A 358 22.18 12.67 -16.03
C PHE A 358 20.74 12.24 -15.75
N LYS A 359 20.55 10.94 -15.62
CA LYS A 359 19.25 10.36 -15.24
C LYS A 359 18.98 10.63 -13.78
N GLY A 360 17.79 11.15 -13.48
CA GLY A 360 17.35 11.43 -12.12
C GLY A 360 15.87 11.18 -11.92
N LEU A 361 15.46 11.06 -10.67
CA LEU A 361 14.05 10.95 -10.29
C LEU A 361 13.54 12.34 -9.89
N LYS A 362 12.79 12.99 -10.78
CA LYS A 362 12.22 14.31 -10.52
C LYS A 362 10.99 14.23 -9.63
N ILE A 363 11.02 15.02 -8.57
CA ILE A 363 9.90 15.17 -7.63
C ILE A 363 9.19 16.50 -7.87
N SER A 364 7.88 16.43 -8.14
CA SER A 364 7.04 17.61 -8.29
C SER A 364 6.83 18.34 -6.97
N LYS A 365 6.76 19.67 -7.01
CA LYS A 365 6.43 20.51 -5.85
C LYS A 365 5.02 20.24 -5.29
N ASN A 366 4.13 19.71 -6.13
CA ASN A 366 2.73 19.43 -5.77
C ASN A 366 2.54 18.00 -5.22
N LEU A 367 3.62 17.27 -4.91
CA LEU A 367 3.57 15.87 -4.49
C LEU A 367 2.64 15.66 -3.28
N VAL A 368 2.68 16.56 -2.31
CA VAL A 368 1.90 16.46 -1.06
C VAL A 368 0.40 16.62 -1.35
N GLU A 369 0.01 17.60 -2.16
CA GLU A 369 -1.40 17.82 -2.57
C GLU A 369 -1.94 16.61 -3.35
N ILE A 370 -1.18 16.15 -4.35
CA ILE A 370 -1.52 14.97 -5.16
C ILE A 370 -1.65 13.72 -4.28
N GLY A 371 -0.77 13.59 -3.28
CA GLY A 371 -0.81 12.54 -2.29
C GLY A 371 -2.06 12.57 -1.43
N GLY A 372 -2.45 13.76 -0.95
CA GLY A 372 -3.69 13.97 -0.19
C GLY A 372 -4.94 13.58 -0.99
N ASP A 373 -5.01 13.94 -2.27
CA ASP A 373 -6.13 13.57 -3.15
C ASP A 373 -6.22 12.05 -3.40
N ALA A 374 -5.07 11.40 -3.59
CA ALA A 374 -4.99 9.96 -3.75
C ALA A 374 -5.35 9.22 -2.46
N LEU A 375 -4.87 9.71 -1.31
CA LEU A 375 -5.22 9.22 0.02
C LEU A 375 -6.72 9.30 0.24
N LYS A 376 -7.31 10.47 0.02
CA LYS A 376 -8.76 10.69 0.18
C LYS A 376 -9.55 9.64 -0.59
N THR A 377 -9.18 9.40 -1.86
CA THR A 377 -9.85 8.39 -2.69
C THR A 377 -9.67 6.97 -2.14
N ASN A 378 -8.47 6.64 -1.63
CA ASN A 378 -8.18 5.34 -1.06
C ASN A 378 -8.98 5.09 0.22
N ILE A 379 -8.94 6.03 1.18
CA ILE A 379 -9.63 5.88 2.46
C ILE A 379 -11.14 5.84 2.27
N THR A 380 -11.73 6.63 1.36
CA THR A 380 -13.18 6.53 1.11
C THR A 380 -13.59 5.17 0.53
N THR A 381 -12.68 4.49 -0.19
CA THR A 381 -12.91 3.12 -0.66
C THR A 381 -12.70 2.09 0.46
N LEU A 382 -11.75 2.34 1.38
CA LEU A 382 -11.43 1.45 2.50
C LEU A 382 -12.49 1.51 3.62
N GLY A 383 -13.02 2.70 3.92
CA GLY A 383 -13.92 2.95 5.04
C GLY A 383 -15.07 1.93 5.18
N PRO A 384 -15.88 1.69 4.14
CA PRO A 384 -16.98 0.72 4.19
C PRO A 384 -16.55 -0.73 4.49
N LEU A 385 -15.28 -1.08 4.23
CA LEU A 385 -14.75 -2.42 4.46
C LEU A 385 -14.28 -2.64 5.91
N VAL A 386 -13.96 -1.56 6.64
CA VAL A 386 -13.23 -1.67 7.92
C VAL A 386 -13.90 -0.95 9.10
N LEU A 387 -14.69 0.09 8.83
CA LEU A 387 -15.32 0.89 9.87
C LEU A 387 -16.58 0.21 10.43
N PRO A 388 -16.91 0.43 11.72
CA PRO A 388 -18.18 0.01 12.29
C PRO A 388 -19.38 0.60 11.54
N PHE A 389 -20.52 -0.10 11.55
CA PHE A 389 -21.73 0.34 10.84
C PHE A 389 -22.25 1.70 11.31
N SER A 390 -22.09 2.04 12.60
CA SER A 390 -22.46 3.35 13.16
C SER A 390 -21.70 4.50 12.50
N GLU A 391 -20.39 4.33 12.33
CA GLU A 391 -19.50 5.30 11.66
C GLU A 391 -19.84 5.43 10.18
N GLN A 392 -20.14 4.30 9.52
CA GLN A 392 -20.57 4.30 8.13
C GLN A 392 -21.88 5.08 7.93
N LEU A 393 -22.86 4.87 8.81
CA LEU A 393 -24.12 5.62 8.80
C LEU A 393 -23.90 7.11 9.03
N TYR A 394 -23.05 7.49 9.99
CA TYR A 394 -22.78 8.90 10.28
C TYR A 394 -22.08 9.60 9.10
N PHE A 395 -21.08 8.94 8.51
CA PHE A 395 -20.40 9.44 7.31
C PHE A 395 -21.37 9.58 6.13
N PHE A 396 -22.21 8.57 5.89
CA PHE A 396 -23.19 8.58 4.80
C PHE A 396 -24.28 9.64 5.01
N ALA A 397 -24.79 9.80 6.23
CA ALA A 397 -25.74 10.84 6.58
C ALA A 397 -25.15 12.24 6.35
N THR A 398 -23.88 12.44 6.70
CA THR A 398 -23.17 13.70 6.45
C THR A 398 -22.97 13.98 4.96
N LEU A 399 -22.67 12.94 4.16
CA LEU A 399 -22.60 13.06 2.71
C LEU A 399 -23.96 13.40 2.09
N ILE A 400 -25.05 12.75 2.51
CA ILE A 400 -26.42 13.05 2.05
C ILE A 400 -26.80 14.47 2.44
N TRP A 401 -26.58 14.87 3.69
CA TRP A 401 -26.88 16.22 4.16
C TRP A 401 -26.17 17.27 3.31
N ARG A 402 -24.90 17.04 2.99
CA ARG A 402 -24.15 17.92 2.10
C ARG A 402 -24.67 17.91 0.65
N HIS A 403 -25.09 16.76 0.14
CA HIS A 403 -25.63 16.66 -1.21
C HIS A 403 -26.99 17.36 -1.34
N LEU A 404 -27.85 17.24 -0.32
CA LEU A 404 -29.19 17.81 -0.31
C LEU A 404 -29.23 19.30 0.09
N PHE A 405 -28.36 19.72 1.03
CA PHE A 405 -28.40 21.07 1.62
C PHE A 405 -27.13 21.91 1.36
N GLY A 406 -26.10 21.35 0.71
CA GLY A 406 -24.77 21.99 0.58
C GLY A 406 -24.59 22.95 -0.59
N SER A 407 -25.65 23.31 -1.33
CA SER A 407 -25.58 24.23 -2.47
C SER A 407 -26.34 25.55 -2.28
N GLY A 408 -26.89 25.83 -1.09
CA GLY A 408 -27.68 27.05 -0.86
C GLY A 408 -27.51 27.62 0.55
N GLY A 409 -26.59 28.59 0.72
CA GLY A 409 -26.50 29.42 1.93
C GLY A 409 -25.06 29.70 2.32
N GLY A 410 -24.68 30.99 2.34
CA GLY A 410 -23.32 31.52 2.47
C GLY A 410 -22.63 31.33 3.83
N SER A 411 -22.70 30.13 4.40
CA SER A 411 -21.86 29.72 5.53
C SER A 411 -20.66 28.94 5.02
N GLN A 412 -19.48 29.26 5.53
CA GLN A 412 -18.20 28.60 5.24
C GLN A 412 -18.37 27.07 5.14
N PRO A 413 -17.83 26.39 4.11
CA PRO A 413 -17.98 24.95 3.99
C PRO A 413 -17.33 24.27 5.19
N LYS A 414 -18.14 23.71 6.09
CA LYS A 414 -17.64 22.84 7.17
C LYS A 414 -16.74 21.78 6.54
N LYS A 415 -15.53 21.61 7.09
CA LYS A 415 -14.56 20.61 6.61
C LYS A 415 -15.27 19.26 6.45
N PRO A 416 -14.99 18.49 5.37
CA PRO A 416 -15.59 17.17 5.20
C PRO A 416 -15.35 16.31 6.44
N TYR A 417 -16.39 15.64 6.94
CA TYR A 417 -16.22 14.71 8.06
C TYR A 417 -15.27 13.58 7.65
N ILE A 418 -14.23 13.37 8.46
CA ILE A 418 -13.23 12.33 8.28
C ILE A 418 -13.59 11.21 9.25
N PRO A 419 -13.91 10.00 8.76
CA PRO A 419 -14.24 8.89 9.64
C PRO A 419 -13.09 8.59 10.60
N ASP A 420 -13.42 8.20 11.83
CA ASP A 420 -12.40 7.84 12.81
C ASP A 420 -11.86 6.42 12.53
N TYR A 421 -10.75 6.37 11.79
CA TYR A 421 -10.06 5.11 11.50
C TYR A 421 -9.40 4.46 12.72
N LYS A 422 -9.26 5.17 13.86
CA LYS A 422 -8.78 4.58 15.12
C LYS A 422 -9.76 3.56 15.68
N LEU A 423 -11.04 3.63 15.29
CA LEU A 423 -12.04 2.60 15.60
C LEU A 423 -11.87 1.33 14.75
N ALA A 424 -11.26 1.45 13.57
CA ALA A 424 -11.03 0.35 12.64
C ALA A 424 -9.68 -0.34 12.81
N PHE A 425 -8.69 0.33 13.41
CA PHE A 425 -7.33 -0.20 13.50
C PHE A 425 -6.68 0.12 14.83
N GLU A 426 -6.04 -0.91 15.41
CA GLU A 426 -5.26 -0.78 16.63
C GLU A 426 -3.83 -0.29 16.33
N HIS A 427 -3.30 -0.62 15.14
CA HIS A 427 -1.94 -0.26 14.73
C HIS A 427 -1.89 0.33 13.31
N PHE A 428 -1.00 1.32 13.13
CA PHE A 428 -0.82 2.04 11.87
C PHE A 428 0.65 1.95 11.43
N CYS A 429 0.84 1.55 10.18
CA CYS A 429 2.11 1.52 9.47
C CYS A 429 1.97 2.44 8.26
N VAL A 430 2.37 3.70 8.43
CA VAL A 430 2.28 4.75 7.42
C VAL A 430 3.63 4.92 6.77
N HIS A 431 3.71 4.67 5.46
CA HIS A 431 4.97 4.71 4.71
C HIS A 431 5.87 5.89 5.10
N ALA A 432 7.01 5.56 5.71
CA ALA A 432 8.07 6.47 6.13
C ALA A 432 8.78 7.15 4.94
N ALA A 433 8.09 8.08 4.26
CA ALA A 433 8.62 8.81 3.12
C ALA A 433 9.52 10.00 3.55
N SER A 434 8.97 10.86 4.41
CA SER A 434 9.61 12.04 4.97
C SER A 434 8.80 12.55 6.17
N LYS A 435 9.42 13.37 7.03
CA LYS A 435 8.73 14.02 8.16
C LYS A 435 7.50 14.80 7.71
N THR A 436 7.63 15.62 6.66
CA THR A 436 6.53 16.42 6.12
C THR A 436 5.34 15.57 5.66
N VAL A 437 5.60 14.43 5.00
CA VAL A 437 4.54 13.53 4.56
C VAL A 437 3.85 12.89 5.76
N LEU A 438 4.60 12.45 6.77
CA LEU A 438 4.04 11.89 8.00
C LEU A 438 3.20 12.92 8.78
N ASP A 439 3.67 14.16 8.92
CA ASP A 439 2.94 15.24 9.58
C ASP A 439 1.63 15.56 8.85
N GLU A 440 1.65 15.59 7.51
CA GLU A 440 0.45 15.81 6.70
C GLU A 440 -0.56 14.67 6.85
N LEU A 441 -0.09 13.42 6.87
CA LEU A 441 -0.96 12.25 7.06
C LEU A 441 -1.55 12.21 8.47
N GLN A 442 -0.77 12.54 9.49
CA GLN A 442 -1.25 12.65 10.86
C GLN A 442 -2.37 13.68 10.97
N ARG A 443 -2.20 14.87 10.38
CA ARG A 443 -3.23 15.91 10.35
C ARG A 443 -4.47 15.49 9.58
N ASN A 444 -4.30 14.89 8.41
CA ASN A 444 -5.42 14.50 7.54
C ASN A 444 -6.23 13.29 8.05
N LEU A 445 -5.63 12.45 8.89
CA LEU A 445 -6.29 11.26 9.46
C LEU A 445 -6.58 11.42 10.96
N GLU A 446 -6.29 12.58 11.55
CA GLU A 446 -6.47 12.90 12.97
C GLU A 446 -5.85 11.81 13.89
N LEU A 447 -4.66 11.35 13.51
CA LEU A 447 -3.92 10.31 14.23
C LEU A 447 -3.17 10.91 15.44
N SER A 448 -3.06 10.13 16.50
CA SER A 448 -2.29 10.51 17.68
C SER A 448 -0.78 10.30 17.45
N GLU A 449 0.07 10.95 18.26
CA GLU A 449 1.52 10.70 18.24
C GLU A 449 1.87 9.22 18.43
N LYS A 450 1.12 8.52 19.30
CA LYS A 450 1.28 7.08 19.51
C LYS A 450 1.01 6.26 18.26
N ASN A 451 0.07 6.68 17.41
CA ASN A 451 -0.18 6.01 16.13
C ASN A 451 0.94 6.26 15.13
N MET A 452 1.57 7.44 15.18
CA MET A 452 2.64 7.82 14.26
C MET A 452 4.03 7.36 14.69
N GLU A 453 4.21 7.01 15.97
CA GLU A 453 5.49 6.59 16.57
C GLU A 453 6.21 5.55 15.71
N THR A 454 5.52 4.48 15.29
CA THR A 454 6.09 3.41 14.46
C THR A 454 6.71 3.93 13.16
N SER A 455 5.99 4.84 12.49
CA SER A 455 6.38 5.38 11.19
C SER A 455 7.52 6.39 11.32
N ARG A 456 7.46 7.26 12.34
CA ARG A 456 8.51 8.23 12.64
C ARG A 456 9.79 7.53 13.13
N ALA A 457 9.67 6.54 14.01
CA ALA A 457 10.80 5.73 14.48
C ALA A 457 11.49 5.03 13.30
N THR A 458 10.72 4.43 12.39
CA THR A 458 11.26 3.78 11.18
C THR A 458 12.00 4.77 10.29
N LEU A 459 11.41 5.94 10.03
CA LEU A 459 12.06 7.00 9.27
C LEU A 459 13.38 7.43 9.92
N HIS A 460 13.38 7.60 11.24
CA HIS A 460 14.58 8.00 11.99
C HIS A 460 15.67 6.93 11.93
N ARG A 461 15.33 5.65 12.14
CA ARG A 461 16.31 4.56 12.25
C ARG A 461 16.85 4.06 10.91
N PHE A 462 16.00 3.97 9.90
CA PHE A 462 16.31 3.32 8.62
C PHE A 462 16.19 4.26 7.43
N GLY A 463 15.57 5.43 7.58
CA GLY A 463 15.27 6.32 6.47
C GLY A 463 14.19 5.75 5.53
N ASN A 464 14.11 6.30 4.33
CA ASN A 464 13.16 5.83 3.33
C ASN A 464 13.73 4.63 2.57
N THR A 465 13.33 3.42 2.94
CA THR A 465 13.70 2.16 2.27
C THR A 465 12.73 1.78 1.13
N SER A 466 12.10 2.79 0.52
CA SER A 466 11.15 2.66 -0.58
C SER A 466 9.99 1.71 -0.24
N SER A 467 9.71 0.72 -1.09
CA SER A 467 8.60 -0.23 -0.95
C SER A 467 8.70 -1.16 0.25
N SER A 468 9.87 -1.23 0.89
CA SER A 468 10.09 -2.08 2.06
C SER A 468 9.79 -1.40 3.40
N SER A 469 9.68 -0.06 3.46
CA SER A 469 9.55 0.70 4.72
C SER A 469 8.39 0.23 5.62
N ILE A 470 7.23 -0.06 5.03
CA ILE A 470 6.03 -0.50 5.77
C ILE A 470 6.23 -1.84 6.51
N TRP A 471 7.25 -2.61 6.14
CA TRP A 471 7.62 -3.85 6.81
C TRP A 471 8.58 -3.63 7.98
N TYR A 472 9.46 -2.62 7.90
CA TYR A 472 10.25 -2.19 9.06
C TYR A 472 9.34 -1.59 10.14
N GLU A 473 8.27 -0.90 9.74
CA GLU A 473 7.20 -0.42 10.63
C GLU A 473 6.49 -1.59 11.34
N LEU A 474 6.09 -2.63 10.60
CA LEU A 474 5.50 -3.83 11.21
C LEU A 474 6.51 -4.56 12.11
N ALA A 475 7.79 -4.63 11.71
CA ALA A 475 8.86 -5.20 12.53
C ALA A 475 9.03 -4.45 13.85
N TYR A 476 8.89 -3.12 13.86
CA TYR A 476 8.96 -2.30 15.07
C TYR A 476 7.85 -2.68 16.06
N LEU A 477 6.61 -2.83 15.56
CA LEU A 477 5.47 -3.25 16.37
C LEU A 477 5.65 -4.65 16.95
N GLU A 478 6.23 -5.59 16.18
CA GLU A 478 6.60 -6.93 16.68
C GLU A 478 7.70 -6.85 17.75
N ALA A 479 8.73 -6.04 17.53
CA ALA A 479 9.85 -5.88 18.47
C ALA A 479 9.42 -5.23 19.79
N LYS A 480 8.44 -4.31 19.77
CA LYS A 480 7.81 -3.75 20.98
C LYS A 480 6.78 -4.68 21.63
N GLU A 481 6.53 -5.87 21.08
CA GLU A 481 5.50 -6.81 21.53
C GLU A 481 4.09 -6.18 21.64
N ARG A 482 3.79 -5.18 20.81
CA ARG A 482 2.54 -4.41 20.90
C ARG A 482 1.35 -5.14 20.27
N ILE A 483 1.61 -6.14 19.42
CA ILE A 483 0.60 -6.82 18.63
C ILE A 483 -0.04 -7.97 19.41
N LYS A 484 -1.32 -7.82 19.73
CA LYS A 484 -2.14 -8.85 20.38
C LYS A 484 -2.90 -9.66 19.34
N ARG A 485 -3.44 -10.80 19.77
CA ARG A 485 -4.32 -11.62 18.94
C ARG A 485 -5.62 -10.84 18.66
N GLY A 486 -6.02 -10.77 17.40
CA GLY A 486 -7.24 -10.09 16.97
C GLY A 486 -7.02 -8.66 16.48
N ASP A 487 -5.89 -8.02 16.86
CA ASP A 487 -5.52 -6.67 16.45
C ASP A 487 -5.46 -6.55 14.93
N ARG A 488 -5.86 -5.39 14.42
CA ARG A 488 -5.83 -5.02 13.02
C ARG A 488 -4.72 -4.01 12.80
N VAL A 489 -3.87 -4.30 11.82
CA VAL A 489 -2.78 -3.44 11.37
C VAL A 489 -3.11 -2.89 10.00
N TRP A 490 -3.08 -1.57 9.85
CA TRP A 490 -3.22 -0.91 8.57
C TRP A 490 -1.87 -0.46 8.04
N GLN A 491 -1.46 -1.02 6.91
CA GLN A 491 -0.32 -0.54 6.12
C GLN A 491 -0.82 0.36 5.00
N ILE A 492 -0.24 1.55 4.87
CA ILE A 492 -0.51 2.48 3.77
C ILE A 492 0.78 2.91 3.07
N SER A 493 0.76 2.92 1.74
CA SER A 493 1.92 3.28 0.92
C SER A 493 1.56 4.14 -0.29
N PHE A 494 2.51 4.98 -0.69
CA PHE A 494 2.38 5.95 -1.77
C PHE A 494 3.49 5.74 -2.81
N GLY A 495 3.23 6.05 -4.08
CA GLY A 495 4.20 5.83 -5.15
C GLY A 495 3.88 6.58 -6.43
N SER A 496 4.78 6.50 -7.41
CA SER A 496 4.65 7.17 -8.71
C SER A 496 3.38 6.74 -9.43
N GLY A 497 2.81 7.63 -10.26
CA GLY A 497 1.58 7.37 -11.00
C GLY A 497 0.52 8.44 -10.82
N PHE A 498 0.14 8.98 -9.67
CA PHE A 498 0.40 8.65 -8.29
C PHE A 498 -0.47 7.48 -7.83
N LYS A 499 0.06 6.64 -6.95
CA LYS A 499 -0.61 5.44 -6.42
C LYS A 499 -0.71 5.57 -4.90
N CYS A 500 -1.87 5.22 -4.34
CA CYS A 500 -2.07 5.11 -2.89
C CYS A 500 -2.72 3.76 -2.61
N ASN A 501 -2.05 2.91 -1.83
CA ASN A 501 -2.51 1.56 -1.57
C ASN A 501 -2.55 1.28 -0.07
N SER A 502 -3.55 0.49 0.33
CA SER A 502 -3.80 0.08 1.71
C SER A 502 -3.85 -1.44 1.80
N ALA A 503 -3.23 -2.00 2.83
CA ALA A 503 -3.34 -3.42 3.20
C ALA A 503 -3.76 -3.52 4.67
N VAL A 504 -4.73 -4.39 4.94
CA VAL A 504 -5.27 -4.63 6.28
C VAL A 504 -4.95 -6.05 6.70
N TRP A 505 -4.23 -6.17 7.81
CA TRP A 505 -3.86 -7.42 8.42
C TRP A 505 -4.62 -7.61 9.72
N ARG A 506 -5.06 -8.84 10.00
CA ARG A 506 -5.55 -9.25 11.32
C ARG A 506 -4.56 -10.21 11.95
N SER A 507 -4.10 -9.90 13.14
CA SER A 507 -3.24 -10.77 13.93
C SER A 507 -3.99 -12.02 14.37
N LEU A 508 -3.44 -13.20 14.07
CA LEU A 508 -4.06 -14.50 14.43
C LEU A 508 -3.61 -15.03 15.78
N ARG A 509 -2.50 -14.50 16.31
CA ARG A 509 -1.88 -14.90 17.58
C ARG A 509 -1.16 -13.71 18.21
N ARG A 510 -0.88 -13.76 19.50
CA ARG A 510 0.04 -12.80 20.10
C ARG A 510 1.42 -13.00 19.48
N VAL A 511 2.01 -11.93 18.96
CA VAL A 511 3.37 -11.98 18.41
C VAL A 511 4.32 -11.64 19.55
N GLY A 512 5.01 -12.65 20.09
CA GLY A 512 6.04 -12.45 21.12
C GLY A 512 7.37 -11.97 20.52
N SER A 513 8.37 -11.77 21.38
CA SER A 513 9.70 -11.32 20.96
C SER A 513 10.24 -12.15 19.79
N PRO A 514 10.50 -11.51 18.63
CA PRO A 514 11.04 -12.21 17.48
C PRO A 514 12.51 -12.57 17.73
N SER A 515 12.93 -13.79 17.40
CA SER A 515 14.33 -14.24 17.55
C SER A 515 15.31 -13.45 16.66
N ARG A 516 14.83 -12.99 15.51
CA ARG A 516 15.53 -12.09 14.59
C ARG A 516 14.57 -11.00 14.12
N ASN A 517 15.02 -9.76 14.20
CA ASN A 517 14.28 -8.58 13.78
C ASN A 517 15.27 -7.41 13.66
N PRO A 518 15.13 -6.51 12.66
CA PRO A 518 16.09 -5.43 12.43
C PRO A 518 16.19 -4.42 13.58
N TRP A 519 15.28 -4.48 14.56
CA TRP A 519 15.23 -3.56 15.69
C TRP A 519 15.86 -4.08 16.99
N LEU A 520 16.16 -5.38 17.11
CA LEU A 520 16.49 -5.99 18.42
C LEU A 520 17.68 -5.33 19.12
N ASP A 521 18.67 -4.84 18.38
CA ASP A 521 19.86 -4.17 18.92
C ASP A 521 19.59 -2.75 19.44
N CYS A 522 18.48 -2.13 19.03
CA CYS A 522 18.23 -0.72 19.32
C CYS A 522 16.84 -0.43 19.85
N ILE A 523 15.97 -1.44 19.99
CA ILE A 523 14.55 -1.23 20.29
C ILE A 523 14.32 -0.46 21.60
N ASP A 524 15.17 -0.66 22.60
CA ASP A 524 15.07 0.01 23.90
C ASP A 524 15.41 1.51 23.83
N ARG A 525 16.16 1.94 22.79
CA ARG A 525 16.49 3.36 22.53
C ARG A 525 15.36 4.11 21.81
N TYR A 526 14.26 3.44 21.46
CA TYR A 526 13.15 4.02 20.70
C TYR A 526 11.84 4.04 21.50
N PRO A 527 11.01 5.09 21.35
CA PRO A 527 11.27 6.31 20.57
C PRO A 527 12.33 7.22 21.26
N PRO A 528 13.30 7.81 20.53
CA PRO A 528 14.10 8.89 21.11
C PRO A 528 13.23 10.09 21.47
N GLU A 529 13.68 10.89 22.45
CA GLU A 529 12.95 12.04 23.00
C GLU A 529 12.60 13.12 21.95
N ALA A 530 13.34 13.18 20.84
CA ALA A 530 13.23 14.21 19.81
C ALA A 530 12.48 13.78 18.52
N LEU A 531 11.62 12.78 18.58
CA LEU A 531 10.91 12.20 17.41
C LEU A 531 9.82 13.08 16.78
#